data_AF-A0A1H5RI58-F1
#
_entry.id   AF-A0A1H5RI58-F1
#
_cell.length_a   1.000
_cell.length_b   1.000
_cell.length_c   1.000
_cell.angle_alpha   90.00
_cell.angle_beta   90.00
_cell.angle_gamma   90.00
#
_symmetry.space_group_name_H-M   'P 1'
#
loop_
_entity.id
_entity.type
_entity.pdbx_description
1 polymer ?
#
loop_
_entity_poly.entity_id
_entity_poly.type
_entity_poly.pdbx_seq_one_letter_code
_entity_poly.pdbx_strand_id
1 'polypeptide(L)'
;MPTTGDAMAERVDELNAVLSDLVGVLESVSDTPGLLDAVCGEAVRVVPDADLASIVVVRDGVTQTAAFTDERARRIDDVQYAAGDGPGLFAALTGEVVRVAVGDTGDRWPEFVLAAKELGVGSYLAVPLRVDDALVGAITLFGFGAHGYHEFDTKVLRLFTLCVETVLRLTRRYREARRLADELRNAMETRAVIEQAKGMLMLIHRASEDAAMQRLIVESQHTNTKLRDVAARFTKRMSSADGGRG
;
A
#
# COMPACT_ATOMS: atom_id res chain seq x y z
N MET A 1 21.71 16.39 39.98
CA MET A 1 20.65 15.54 39.41
C MET A 1 19.80 16.42 38.51
N PRO A 2 19.47 16.00 37.28
CA PRO A 2 18.61 16.78 36.40
C PRO A 2 17.24 16.95 37.06
N THR A 3 16.63 18.12 36.89
CA THR A 3 15.25 18.35 37.39
C THR A 3 14.25 17.68 36.45
N THR A 4 13.03 17.43 36.91
CA THR A 4 11.94 16.91 36.06
C THR A 4 11.67 17.78 34.82
N GLY A 5 12.00 19.08 34.89
CA GLY A 5 11.91 20.00 33.75
C GLY A 5 13.01 19.76 32.70
N ASP A 6 14.24 19.47 33.12
CA ASP A 6 15.36 19.20 32.21
C ASP A 6 15.15 17.89 31.45
N ALA A 7 14.69 16.84 32.14
CA ALA A 7 14.40 15.54 31.52
C ALA A 7 13.23 15.61 30.51
N MET A 8 12.27 16.52 30.72
CA MET A 8 11.18 16.72 29.77
C MET A 8 11.60 17.54 28.56
N ALA A 9 12.47 18.55 28.75
CA ALA A 9 13.05 19.31 27.64
C ALA A 9 13.91 18.42 26.73
N GLU A 10 14.77 17.58 27.30
CA GLU A 10 15.60 16.63 26.56
C GLU A 10 14.74 15.66 25.72
N ARG A 11 13.64 15.16 26.29
CA ARG A 11 12.67 14.32 25.58
C ARG A 11 11.99 15.02 24.40
N VAL A 12 11.72 16.33 24.54
CA VAL A 12 11.11 17.13 23.48
C VAL A 12 12.10 17.38 22.36
N ASP A 13 13.37 17.65 22.69
CA ASP A 13 14.43 17.84 21.72
C ASP A 13 14.72 16.55 20.94
N GLU A 14 14.76 15.40 21.63
CA GLU A 14 14.79 14.08 20.99
C GLU A 14 13.64 13.91 19.99
N LEU A 15 12.40 14.19 20.41
CA LEU A 15 11.23 14.05 19.55
C LEU A 15 11.29 14.97 18.32
N ASN A 16 11.77 16.21 18.49
CA ASN A 16 11.93 17.16 17.40
C ASN A 16 13.00 16.71 16.40
N ALA A 17 14.08 16.07 16.87
CA ALA A 17 15.07 15.47 16.00
C ALA A 17 14.45 14.34 15.16
N VAL A 18 13.72 13.42 15.80
CA VAL A 18 13.00 12.32 15.10
C VAL A 18 12.05 12.86 14.04
N LEU A 19 11.29 13.91 14.35
CA LEU A 19 10.38 14.54 13.39
C LEU A 19 11.13 15.16 12.21
N SER A 20 12.28 15.80 12.47
CA SER A 20 13.11 16.38 11.41
C SER A 20 13.69 15.30 10.49
N ASP A 21 14.11 14.19 11.07
CA ASP A 21 14.65 13.04 10.33
C ASP A 21 13.56 12.38 9.46
N LEU A 22 12.35 12.22 10.01
CA LEU A 22 11.17 11.76 9.27
C LEU A 22 10.81 12.64 8.08
N VAL A 23 10.89 13.97 8.25
CA VAL A 23 10.68 14.91 7.14
C VAL A 23 11.76 14.74 6.07
N GLY A 24 13.02 14.59 6.46
CA GLY A 24 14.11 14.32 5.52
C GLY A 24 13.92 13.01 4.72
N VAL A 25 13.40 11.96 5.36
CA VAL A 25 13.03 10.70 4.68
C VAL A 25 11.94 10.94 3.64
N LEU A 26 10.89 11.69 4.00
CA LEU A 26 9.79 12.03 3.09
C LEU A 26 10.22 12.88 1.89
N GLU A 27 11.19 13.76 2.06
CA GLU A 27 11.71 14.63 0.99
C GLU A 27 12.71 13.92 0.07
N SER A 28 13.44 12.93 0.58
CA SER A 28 14.54 12.28 -0.15
C SER A 28 14.11 11.14 -1.06
N VAL A 29 12.93 10.54 -0.85
CA VAL A 29 12.49 9.36 -1.61
C VAL A 29 11.30 9.64 -2.52
N SER A 30 11.41 9.16 -3.76
CA SER A 30 10.42 9.41 -4.82
C SER A 30 9.43 8.27 -5.05
N ASP A 31 9.65 7.11 -4.44
CA ASP A 31 8.75 5.95 -4.52
C ASP A 31 8.42 5.34 -3.16
N THR A 32 7.32 4.58 -3.12
CA THR A 32 6.86 3.96 -1.88
C THR A 32 7.87 2.97 -1.30
N PRO A 33 8.45 2.03 -2.08
CA PRO A 33 9.37 1.03 -1.52
C PRO A 33 10.58 1.65 -0.82
N GLY A 34 11.29 2.59 -1.48
CA GLY A 34 12.45 3.22 -0.87
C GLY A 34 12.12 4.01 0.39
N LEU A 35 10.91 4.58 0.46
CA LEU A 35 10.48 5.30 1.66
C LEU A 35 10.26 4.33 2.82
N LEU A 36 9.64 3.17 2.57
CA LEU A 36 9.44 2.16 3.61
C LEU A 36 10.78 1.64 4.13
N ASP A 37 11.76 1.42 3.24
CA ASP A 37 13.12 1.04 3.61
C ASP A 37 13.81 2.11 4.47
N ALA A 38 13.68 3.38 4.07
CA ALA A 38 14.24 4.51 4.81
C ALA A 38 13.58 4.67 6.19
N VAL A 39 12.26 4.51 6.30
CA VAL A 39 11.55 4.50 7.59
C VAL A 39 12.04 3.38 8.49
N CYS A 40 12.24 2.17 7.96
CA CYS A 40 12.80 1.06 8.72
C CYS A 40 14.19 1.38 9.28
N GLY A 41 15.11 1.87 8.43
CA GLY A 41 16.46 2.24 8.84
C GLY A 41 16.46 3.35 9.91
N GLU A 42 15.60 4.34 9.73
CA GLU A 42 15.49 5.48 10.64
C GLU A 42 14.88 5.09 11.99
N ALA A 43 13.88 4.22 12.00
CA ALA A 43 13.29 3.69 13.23
C ALA A 43 14.32 2.91 14.07
N VAL A 44 15.21 2.13 13.42
CA VAL A 44 16.33 1.45 14.09
C VAL A 44 17.32 2.46 14.68
N ARG A 45 17.64 3.52 13.94
CA ARG A 45 18.60 4.54 14.39
C ARG A 45 18.11 5.32 15.61
N VAL A 46 16.81 5.60 15.65
CA VAL A 46 16.19 6.49 16.63
C VAL A 46 15.76 5.76 17.90
N VAL A 47 15.21 4.55 17.78
CA VAL A 47 14.67 3.84 18.93
C VAL A 47 15.79 3.10 19.66
N PRO A 48 16.02 3.36 20.96
CA PRO A 48 17.04 2.67 21.73
C PRO A 48 16.86 1.16 21.71
N ASP A 49 17.98 0.43 21.65
CA ASP A 49 18.03 -1.03 21.64
C ASP A 49 17.22 -1.70 20.50
N ALA A 50 16.88 -0.94 19.45
CA ALA A 50 16.41 -1.49 18.20
C ALA A 50 17.62 -1.86 17.32
N ASP A 51 17.67 -3.14 16.93
CA ASP A 51 18.73 -3.67 16.08
C ASP A 51 18.21 -3.90 14.65
N LEU A 52 16.94 -4.31 14.51
CA LEU A 52 16.31 -4.56 13.22
C LEU A 52 14.92 -3.95 13.16
N ALA A 53 14.43 -3.70 11.95
CA ALA A 53 13.05 -3.33 11.71
C ALA A 53 12.48 -4.02 10.48
N SER A 54 11.15 -4.17 10.47
CA SER A 54 10.38 -4.51 9.28
C SER A 54 9.09 -3.72 9.21
N ILE A 55 8.59 -3.53 7.99
CA ILE A 55 7.23 -3.07 7.73
C ILE A 55 6.51 -4.18 6.99
N VAL A 56 5.42 -4.62 7.59
CA VAL A 56 4.53 -5.64 7.04
C VAL A 56 3.29 -4.93 6.52
N VAL A 57 2.80 -5.35 5.34
CA VAL A 57 1.55 -4.86 4.77
C VAL A 57 0.58 -6.01 4.50
N VAL A 58 -0.69 -5.76 4.75
CA VAL A 58 -1.80 -6.67 4.41
C VAL A 58 -2.47 -6.14 3.16
N ARG A 59 -2.44 -6.93 2.07
CA ARG A 59 -3.09 -6.61 0.80
C ARG A 59 -3.93 -7.78 0.34
N ASP A 60 -5.22 -7.53 0.10
CA ASP A 60 -6.16 -8.56 -0.38
C ASP A 60 -6.17 -9.83 0.50
N GLY A 61 -6.03 -9.64 1.82
CA GLY A 61 -5.96 -10.73 2.81
C GLY A 61 -4.61 -11.45 2.88
N VAL A 62 -3.63 -11.05 2.06
CA VAL A 62 -2.27 -11.61 2.07
C VAL A 62 -1.33 -10.67 2.79
N THR A 63 -0.66 -11.19 3.81
CA THR A 63 0.39 -10.48 4.54
C THR A 63 1.73 -10.67 3.85
N GLN A 64 2.50 -9.59 3.71
CA GLN A 64 3.86 -9.62 3.16
C GLN A 64 4.75 -8.56 3.81
N THR A 65 6.03 -8.84 3.96
CA THR A 65 7.04 -7.86 4.36
C THR A 65 7.32 -6.91 3.20
N ALA A 66 6.99 -5.63 3.36
CA ALA A 66 7.18 -4.59 2.35
C ALA A 66 8.55 -3.90 2.41
N ALA A 67 9.17 -3.87 3.60
CA ALA A 67 10.50 -3.32 3.85
C ALA A 67 11.11 -3.98 5.08
N PHE A 68 12.44 -4.05 5.15
CA PHE A 68 13.17 -4.60 6.29
C PHE A 68 14.63 -4.11 6.29
N THR A 69 15.23 -3.98 7.47
CA THR A 69 16.65 -3.58 7.59
C THR A 69 17.62 -4.75 7.52
N ASP A 70 17.16 -5.96 7.87
CA ASP A 70 17.99 -7.17 7.90
C ASP A 70 17.16 -8.40 7.52
N GLU A 71 17.81 -9.33 6.83
CA GLU A 71 17.24 -10.59 6.38
C GLU A 71 16.68 -11.45 7.54
N ARG A 72 17.21 -11.30 8.75
CA ARG A 72 16.68 -11.93 9.96
C ARG A 72 15.27 -11.46 10.28
N ALA A 73 14.99 -10.16 10.15
CA ALA A 73 13.65 -9.61 10.40
C ALA A 73 12.64 -10.23 9.42
N ARG A 74 13.00 -10.29 8.13
CA ARG A 74 12.20 -10.93 7.09
C ARG A 74 11.94 -12.41 7.37
N ARG A 75 12.95 -13.16 7.82
CA ARG A 75 12.79 -14.58 8.16
C ARG A 75 11.86 -14.80 9.36
N ILE A 76 11.90 -13.94 10.37
CA ILE A 76 10.98 -14.02 11.51
C ILE A 76 9.54 -13.71 11.07
N ASP A 77 9.36 -12.73 10.17
CA ASP A 77 8.05 -12.45 9.58
C ASP A 77 7.52 -13.66 8.78
N ASP A 78 8.36 -14.27 7.92
CA ASP A 78 8.00 -15.44 7.11
C ASP A 78 7.54 -16.64 7.98
N VAL A 79 8.17 -16.85 9.14
CA VAL A 79 7.76 -17.91 10.09
C VAL A 79 6.36 -17.66 10.63
N GLN A 80 6.04 -16.40 10.98
CA GLN A 80 4.69 -16.06 11.43
C GLN A 80 3.67 -16.31 10.32
N TYR A 81 3.99 -15.96 9.06
CA TYR A 81 3.10 -16.20 7.93
C TYR A 81 2.86 -17.68 7.68
N ALA A 82 3.91 -18.51 7.77
CA ALA A 82 3.79 -19.95 7.62
C ALA A 82 2.97 -20.60 8.74
N ALA A 83 3.11 -20.11 9.97
CA ALA A 83 2.32 -20.56 11.12
C ALA A 83 0.87 -20.05 11.09
N GLY A 84 0.61 -18.93 10.42
CA GLY A 84 -0.67 -18.22 10.47
C GLY A 84 -0.94 -17.53 11.81
N ASP A 85 0.05 -17.49 12.70
CA ASP A 85 0.00 -16.85 14.01
C ASP A 85 1.39 -16.28 14.38
N GLY A 86 1.40 -15.30 15.27
CA GLY A 86 2.60 -14.61 15.71
C GLY A 86 2.31 -13.19 16.21
N PRO A 87 3.24 -12.59 16.96
CA PRO A 87 3.04 -11.26 17.54
C PRO A 87 2.85 -10.15 16.48
N GLY A 88 3.61 -10.17 15.39
CA GLY A 88 3.49 -9.22 14.29
C GLY A 88 2.20 -9.39 13.50
N LEU A 89 1.82 -10.63 13.21
CA LEU A 89 0.53 -10.92 12.59
C LEU A 89 -0.64 -10.50 13.48
N PHE A 90 -0.57 -10.82 14.77
CA PHE A 90 -1.58 -10.39 15.73
C PHE A 90 -1.73 -8.87 15.72
N ALA A 91 -0.62 -8.12 15.82
CA ALA A 91 -0.66 -6.67 15.73
C ALA A 91 -1.29 -6.18 14.42
N ALA A 92 -0.86 -6.73 13.27
CA ALA A 92 -1.34 -6.32 11.95
C ALA A 92 -2.84 -6.63 11.73
N LEU A 93 -3.37 -7.69 12.34
CA LEU A 93 -4.74 -8.16 12.12
C LEU A 93 -5.75 -7.67 13.17
N THR A 94 -5.33 -7.49 14.42
CA THR A 94 -6.22 -6.98 15.49
C THR A 94 -6.08 -5.49 15.72
N GLY A 95 -4.94 -4.92 15.32
CA GLY A 95 -4.64 -3.53 15.55
C GLY A 95 -4.26 -3.21 16.99
N GLU A 96 -3.88 -4.22 17.77
CA GLU A 96 -3.29 -4.08 19.10
C GLU A 96 -1.77 -3.92 18.99
N VAL A 97 -1.18 -3.11 19.87
CA VAL A 97 0.28 -3.01 19.99
C VAL A 97 0.78 -4.25 20.73
N VAL A 98 1.81 -4.91 20.18
CA VAL A 98 2.49 -6.02 20.85
C VAL A 98 3.89 -5.55 21.25
N ARG A 99 4.20 -5.64 22.53
CA ARG A 99 5.50 -5.25 23.10
C ARG A 99 5.92 -6.29 24.12
N VAL A 100 6.92 -7.11 23.78
CA VAL A 100 7.26 -8.33 24.53
C VAL A 100 8.76 -8.63 24.52
N ALA A 101 9.25 -9.21 25.61
CA ALA A 101 10.48 -9.98 25.59
C ALA A 101 10.18 -11.39 25.05
N VAL A 102 11.00 -11.89 24.14
CA VAL A 102 10.79 -13.17 23.44
C VAL A 102 10.75 -14.36 24.42
N GLY A 103 11.47 -14.26 25.54
CA GLY A 103 11.47 -15.30 26.58
C GLY A 103 10.11 -15.53 27.24
N ASP A 104 9.25 -14.51 27.27
CA ASP A 104 8.02 -14.49 28.09
C ASP A 104 6.77 -14.93 27.31
N THR A 105 6.89 -15.21 26.01
CA THR A 105 5.75 -15.45 25.11
C THR A 105 5.65 -16.87 24.56
N GLY A 106 6.45 -17.80 25.09
CA GLY A 106 6.59 -19.17 24.59
C GLY A 106 5.29 -19.98 24.51
N ASP A 107 4.33 -19.72 25.40
CA ASP A 107 3.05 -20.45 25.40
C ASP A 107 2.08 -19.96 24.33
N ARG A 108 2.21 -18.70 23.89
CA ARG A 108 1.28 -18.08 22.94
C ARG A 108 1.76 -18.21 21.50
N TRP A 109 3.05 -18.05 21.25
CA TRP A 109 3.63 -18.05 19.90
C TRP A 109 4.90 -18.90 19.83
N PRO A 110 4.81 -20.24 19.96
CA PRO A 110 5.97 -21.10 20.07
C PRO A 110 6.87 -21.10 18.83
N GLU A 111 6.31 -21.08 17.62
CA GLU A 111 7.07 -21.04 16.37
C GLU A 111 7.86 -19.73 16.24
N PHE A 112 7.25 -18.60 16.61
CA PHE A 112 7.91 -17.30 16.65
C PHE A 112 9.08 -17.31 17.65
N VAL A 113 8.87 -17.81 18.88
CA VAL A 113 9.91 -17.83 19.91
C VAL A 113 11.11 -18.69 19.49
N LEU A 114 10.86 -19.83 18.85
CA LEU A 114 11.92 -20.69 18.31
C LEU A 114 12.77 -19.93 17.27
N ALA A 115 12.11 -19.33 16.27
CA ALA A 115 12.79 -18.61 15.20
C ALA A 115 13.53 -17.36 15.70
N ALA A 116 12.90 -16.59 16.59
CA ALA A 116 13.51 -15.41 17.20
C ALA A 116 14.80 -15.79 17.98
N LYS A 117 14.76 -16.85 18.79
CA LYS A 117 15.95 -17.35 19.51
C LYS A 117 17.05 -17.83 18.58
N GLU A 118 16.71 -18.57 17.52
CA GLU A 118 17.69 -19.05 16.53
C GLU A 118 18.41 -17.88 15.84
N LEU A 119 17.69 -16.78 15.59
CA LEU A 119 18.22 -15.59 14.92
C LEU A 119 18.78 -14.53 15.90
N GLY A 120 18.79 -14.84 17.19
CA GLY A 120 19.39 -14.01 18.26
C GLY A 120 18.53 -12.83 18.71
N VAL A 121 17.23 -12.81 18.41
CA VAL A 121 16.29 -11.76 18.83
C VAL A 121 15.71 -12.08 20.21
N GLY A 122 15.83 -11.12 21.13
CA GLY A 122 15.33 -11.20 22.50
C GLY A 122 14.17 -10.25 22.82
N SER A 123 13.96 -9.21 22.01
CA SER A 123 12.91 -8.20 22.18
C SER A 123 12.13 -7.99 20.90
N TYR A 124 10.83 -7.69 21.04
CA TYR A 124 9.94 -7.49 19.91
C TYR A 124 8.89 -6.41 20.21
N LEU A 125 8.76 -5.44 19.32
CA LEU A 125 7.74 -4.38 19.38
C LEU A 125 7.08 -4.25 18.01
N ALA A 126 5.80 -4.58 17.91
CA ALA A 126 4.99 -4.37 16.71
C ALA A 126 3.89 -3.33 16.98
N VAL A 127 3.84 -2.30 16.14
CA VAL A 127 2.83 -1.25 16.17
C VAL A 127 2.01 -1.30 14.87
N PRO A 128 0.68 -1.42 14.96
CA PRO A 128 -0.18 -1.58 13.80
C PRO A 128 -0.26 -0.32 12.95
N LEU A 129 -0.38 -0.52 11.63
CA LEU A 129 -0.59 0.52 10.62
C LEU A 129 -2.06 0.57 10.24
N ARG A 130 -2.63 1.78 10.25
CA ARG A 130 -4.02 2.05 9.87
C ARG A 130 -4.09 3.09 8.76
N VAL A 131 -4.79 2.75 7.68
CA VAL A 131 -5.11 3.71 6.62
C VAL A 131 -6.62 3.85 6.56
N ASP A 132 -7.09 5.07 6.79
CA ASP A 132 -8.50 5.35 7.03
C ASP A 132 -9.00 4.50 8.22
N ASP A 133 -10.01 3.65 8.05
CA ASP A 133 -10.52 2.75 9.11
C ASP A 133 -10.03 1.29 8.96
N ALA A 134 -9.11 1.03 8.02
CA ALA A 134 -8.62 -0.31 7.73
C ALA A 134 -7.23 -0.58 8.33
N LEU A 135 -7.05 -1.76 8.92
CA LEU A 135 -5.73 -2.28 9.27
C LEU A 135 -5.01 -2.70 7.99
N VAL A 136 -3.85 -2.11 7.76
CA VAL A 136 -3.08 -2.33 6.53
C VAL A 136 -1.73 -2.98 6.79
N GLY A 137 -1.41 -3.32 8.04
CA GLY A 137 -0.10 -3.88 8.37
C GLY A 137 0.38 -3.53 9.78
N ALA A 138 1.69 -3.64 9.97
CA ALA A 138 2.39 -3.23 11.18
C ALA A 138 3.83 -2.80 10.85
N ILE A 139 4.39 -1.90 11.65
CA ILE A 139 5.84 -1.69 11.75
C ILE A 139 6.35 -2.43 12.97
N THR A 140 7.48 -3.11 12.82
CA THR A 140 8.06 -3.96 13.85
C THR A 140 9.50 -3.58 14.10
N LEU A 141 9.90 -3.52 15.37
CA LEU A 141 11.29 -3.44 15.83
C LEU A 141 11.68 -4.74 16.54
N PHE A 142 12.93 -5.14 16.33
CA PHE A 142 13.55 -6.31 16.91
C PHE A 142 14.81 -5.86 17.64
N GLY A 143 15.01 -6.38 18.85
CA GLY A 143 16.23 -6.16 19.64
C GLY A 143 16.89 -7.49 19.98
N PHE A 144 18.21 -7.54 19.99
CA PHE A 144 18.99 -8.71 20.38
C PHE A 144 19.00 -8.91 21.91
N GLY A 145 18.86 -7.82 22.68
CA GLY A 145 18.65 -7.88 24.12
C GLY A 145 17.24 -8.39 24.48
N ALA A 146 17.01 -8.77 25.74
CA ALA A 146 15.73 -9.27 26.25
C ALA A 146 14.97 -8.21 27.10
N HIS A 147 15.04 -6.94 26.69
CA HIS A 147 14.45 -5.80 27.42
C HIS A 147 12.94 -5.62 27.16
N GLY A 148 12.42 -6.20 26.07
CA GLY A 148 11.01 -6.18 25.71
C GLY A 148 10.44 -4.81 25.31
N TYR A 149 11.30 -3.81 25.08
CA TYR A 149 10.98 -2.39 24.86
C TYR A 149 10.14 -1.73 25.97
N HIS A 150 10.21 -0.41 26.06
CA HIS A 150 9.45 0.42 26.97
C HIS A 150 8.21 1.03 26.31
N GLU A 151 7.30 1.58 27.12
CA GLU A 151 6.12 2.29 26.60
C GLU A 151 6.50 3.53 25.79
N PHE A 152 7.62 4.17 26.12
CA PHE A 152 8.12 5.32 25.38
C PHE A 152 8.55 4.93 23.95
N ASP A 153 9.17 3.76 23.77
CA ASP A 153 9.57 3.24 22.45
C ASP A 153 8.35 3.03 21.55
N THR A 154 7.22 2.55 22.12
CA THR A 154 5.95 2.50 21.41
C THR A 154 5.50 3.88 20.91
N LYS A 155 5.66 4.93 21.73
CA LYS A 155 5.26 6.29 21.37
C LYS A 155 6.14 6.86 20.26
N VAL A 156 7.45 6.60 20.31
CA VAL A 156 8.40 6.99 19.26
C VAL A 156 8.09 6.26 17.96
N LEU A 157 7.91 4.93 18.00
CA LEU A 157 7.58 4.14 16.82
C LEU A 157 6.22 4.53 16.21
N ARG A 158 5.27 4.98 17.03
CA ARG A 158 3.98 5.53 16.56
C ARG A 158 4.15 6.80 15.72
N LEU A 159 5.25 7.56 15.85
CA LEU A 159 5.50 8.69 14.94
C LEU A 159 5.87 8.18 13.54
N PHE A 160 6.67 7.13 13.45
CA PHE A 160 7.01 6.49 12.18
C PHE A 160 5.79 5.88 11.49
N THR A 161 4.83 5.34 12.26
CA THR A 161 3.58 4.81 11.66
C THR A 161 2.83 5.90 10.91
N LEU A 162 2.79 7.13 11.41
CA LEU A 162 2.10 8.24 10.74
C LEU A 162 2.69 8.54 9.35
N CYS A 163 4.02 8.42 9.20
CA CYS A 163 4.70 8.59 7.92
C CYS A 163 4.28 7.49 6.93
N VAL A 164 4.38 6.23 7.37
CA VAL A 164 4.00 5.06 6.56
C VAL A 164 2.53 5.13 6.15
N GLU A 165 1.63 5.38 7.11
CA GLU A 165 0.19 5.49 6.88
C GLU A 165 -0.15 6.61 5.91
N THR A 166 0.50 7.77 6.02
CA THR A 166 0.31 8.90 5.11
C THR A 166 0.68 8.52 3.68
N VAL A 167 1.84 7.88 3.50
CA VAL A 167 2.31 7.50 2.17
C VAL A 167 1.46 6.39 1.56
N LEU A 168 1.06 5.39 2.35
CA LEU A 168 0.13 4.37 1.90
C LEU A 168 -1.21 4.99 1.48
N ARG A 169 -1.74 5.96 2.25
CA ARG A 169 -2.97 6.68 1.91
C ARG A 169 -2.84 7.49 0.62
N LEU A 170 -1.75 8.24 0.45
CA LEU A 170 -1.50 9.03 -0.75
C LEU A 170 -1.33 8.13 -1.99
N THR A 171 -0.60 7.03 -1.84
CA THR A 171 -0.40 6.04 -2.90
C THR A 171 -1.72 5.42 -3.33
N ARG A 172 -2.60 5.08 -2.37
CA ARG A 172 -3.95 4.57 -2.66
C ARG A 172 -4.80 5.59 -3.42
N ARG A 173 -4.86 6.83 -2.93
CA ARG A 173 -5.61 7.92 -3.58
C ARG A 173 -5.09 8.22 -4.98
N TYR A 174 -3.78 8.23 -5.18
CA TYR A 174 -3.17 8.45 -6.48
C TYR A 174 -3.54 7.34 -7.48
N ARG A 175 -3.47 6.06 -7.05
CA ARG A 175 -3.88 4.92 -7.88
C ARG A 175 -5.35 4.97 -8.26
N GLU A 176 -6.22 5.34 -7.31
CA GLU A 176 -7.66 5.48 -7.57
C GLU A 176 -7.95 6.62 -8.55
N ALA A 177 -7.37 7.79 -8.34
CA ALA A 177 -7.51 8.93 -9.25
C ALA A 177 -7.03 8.58 -10.65
N ARG A 178 -5.90 7.86 -10.77
CA ARG A 178 -5.38 7.41 -12.07
C ARG A 178 -6.33 6.44 -12.76
N ARG A 179 -6.85 5.45 -12.02
CA ARG A 179 -7.86 4.50 -12.54
C ARG A 179 -9.09 5.23 -13.07
N LEU A 180 -9.64 6.17 -12.30
CA LEU A 180 -10.82 6.95 -12.71
C LEU A 180 -10.54 7.82 -13.95
N ALA A 181 -9.35 8.43 -14.03
CA ALA A 181 -8.95 9.21 -15.20
C ALA A 181 -8.83 8.34 -16.46
N ASP A 182 -8.29 7.13 -16.32
CA ASP A 182 -8.18 6.17 -17.42
C ASP A 182 -9.55 5.62 -17.85
N GLU A 183 -10.46 5.36 -16.89
CA GLU A 183 -11.85 4.99 -17.18
C GLU A 183 -12.61 6.10 -17.92
N LEU A 184 -12.47 7.35 -17.49
CA LEU A 184 -13.08 8.50 -18.17
C LEU A 184 -12.54 8.67 -19.58
N ARG A 185 -11.21 8.56 -19.76
CA ARG A 185 -10.57 8.64 -21.08
C ARG A 185 -11.13 7.55 -22.01
N ASN A 186 -11.17 6.30 -21.54
CA ASN A 186 -11.72 5.18 -22.29
C ASN A 186 -13.20 5.36 -22.67
N ALA A 187 -14.00 5.93 -21.76
CA ALA A 187 -15.40 6.23 -22.01
C ALA A 187 -15.57 7.33 -23.08
N MET A 188 -14.74 8.38 -23.03
CA MET A 188 -14.75 9.46 -24.03
C MET A 188 -14.33 8.96 -25.41
N GLU A 189 -13.27 8.16 -25.50
CA GLU A 189 -12.84 7.56 -26.77
C GLU A 189 -13.91 6.62 -27.35
N THR A 190 -14.54 5.80 -26.50
CA THR A 190 -15.65 4.92 -26.89
C THR A 190 -16.84 5.73 -27.43
N ARG A 191 -17.22 6.81 -26.74
CA ARG A 191 -18.32 7.68 -27.16
C ARG A 191 -18.01 8.35 -28.51
N ALA A 192 -16.80 8.87 -28.68
CA ALA A 192 -16.40 9.54 -29.92
C ALA A 192 -16.56 8.61 -31.15
N VAL A 193 -16.11 7.35 -31.04
CA VAL A 193 -16.21 6.38 -32.14
C VAL A 193 -17.67 6.00 -32.45
N ILE A 194 -18.51 5.86 -31.42
CA ILE A 194 -19.94 5.55 -31.59
C ILE A 194 -20.66 6.73 -32.27
N GLU A 195 -20.40 7.96 -31.82
CA GLU A 195 -20.99 9.17 -32.40
C GLU A 195 -20.56 9.36 -33.86
N GLN A 196 -19.30 9.07 -34.20
CA GLN A 196 -18.81 9.06 -35.58
C GLN A 196 -19.56 8.02 -36.44
N ALA A 197 -19.65 6.77 -35.97
CA ALA A 197 -20.36 5.72 -36.70
C ALA A 197 -21.86 6.05 -36.90
N LYS A 198 -22.51 6.59 -35.85
CA LYS A 198 -23.90 7.03 -35.89
C LYS A 198 -24.10 8.15 -36.91
N GLY A 199 -23.26 9.18 -36.91
CA GLY A 199 -23.31 10.26 -37.90
C GLY A 199 -23.15 9.78 -39.34
N MET A 200 -22.23 8.84 -39.57
CA MET A 200 -22.06 8.21 -40.90
C MET A 200 -23.29 7.39 -41.32
N LEU A 201 -23.88 6.60 -40.41
CA LEU A 201 -25.10 5.84 -40.67
C LEU A 201 -26.29 6.75 -40.99
N MET A 202 -26.43 7.88 -40.29
CA MET A 202 -27.46 8.88 -40.56
C MET A 202 -27.33 9.42 -42.00
N LEU A 203 -26.13 9.75 -42.44
CA LEU A 203 -25.87 10.27 -43.79
C LEU A 203 -26.13 9.21 -44.88
N ILE A 204 -25.62 7.98 -44.71
CA ILE A 204 -25.70 6.92 -45.72
C ILE A 204 -27.12 6.38 -45.87
N HIS A 205 -27.80 6.15 -44.75
CA HIS A 205 -29.13 5.52 -44.74
C HIS A 205 -30.28 6.52 -44.65
N ARG A 206 -30.00 7.84 -44.63
CA ARG A 206 -30.98 8.90 -44.38
C ARG A 206 -31.86 8.59 -43.16
N ALA A 207 -31.23 8.06 -42.12
CA ALA A 207 -31.90 7.60 -40.91
C ALA A 207 -31.87 8.68 -39.83
N SER A 208 -32.85 8.66 -38.93
CA SER A 208 -32.80 9.45 -37.69
C SER A 208 -31.65 8.99 -36.79
N GLU A 209 -31.27 9.85 -35.85
CA GLU A 209 -30.26 9.54 -34.83
C GLU A 209 -30.60 8.25 -34.07
N ASP A 210 -31.85 8.12 -33.61
CA ASP A 210 -32.34 6.93 -32.89
C ASP A 210 -32.25 5.66 -33.75
N ALA A 211 -32.64 5.75 -35.02
CA ALA A 211 -32.60 4.61 -35.94
C ALA A 211 -31.15 4.19 -36.25
N ALA A 212 -30.20 5.14 -36.33
CA ALA A 212 -28.78 4.85 -36.51
C ALA A 212 -28.16 4.20 -35.27
N MET A 213 -28.48 4.70 -34.07
CA MET A 213 -28.04 4.08 -32.81
C MET A 213 -28.59 2.67 -32.67
N GLN A 214 -29.89 2.47 -32.94
CA GLN A 214 -30.52 1.16 -32.80
C GLN A 214 -29.91 0.11 -33.75
N ARG A 215 -29.46 0.52 -34.95
CA ARG A 215 -28.73 -0.37 -35.86
C ARG A 215 -27.40 -0.84 -35.27
N LEU A 216 -26.63 0.06 -34.65
CA LEU A 216 -25.38 -0.31 -33.98
C LEU A 216 -25.65 -1.29 -32.81
N ILE A 217 -26.73 -1.06 -32.04
CA ILE A 217 -27.14 -1.92 -30.93
C ILE A 217 -27.54 -3.32 -31.43
N VAL A 218 -28.38 -3.39 -32.46
CA VAL A 218 -28.81 -4.68 -33.05
C VAL A 218 -27.61 -5.46 -33.58
N GLU A 219 -26.68 -4.81 -34.27
CA GLU A 219 -25.46 -5.46 -34.78
C GLU A 219 -24.54 -5.93 -33.63
N SER A 220 -24.43 -5.13 -32.56
CA SER A 220 -23.68 -5.50 -31.35
C SER A 220 -24.27 -6.75 -30.68
N GLN A 221 -25.59 -6.81 -30.54
CA GLN A 221 -26.29 -7.97 -29.97
C GLN A 221 -26.17 -9.21 -30.87
N HIS A 222 -26.39 -9.04 -32.17
CA HIS A 222 -26.31 -10.14 -33.15
C HIS A 222 -24.91 -10.75 -33.22
N THR A 223 -23.87 -9.93 -33.09
CA THR A 223 -22.47 -10.37 -33.16
C THR A 223 -21.83 -10.66 -31.80
N ASN A 224 -22.59 -10.51 -30.69
CA ASN A 224 -22.10 -10.57 -29.31
C ASN A 224 -20.76 -9.81 -29.12
N THR A 225 -20.65 -8.65 -29.75
CA THR A 225 -19.43 -7.82 -29.76
C THR A 225 -19.74 -6.49 -29.11
N LYS A 226 -18.78 -5.89 -28.39
CA LYS A 226 -18.99 -4.59 -27.74
C LYS A 226 -19.38 -3.53 -28.77
N LEU A 227 -20.36 -2.69 -28.43
CA LEU A 227 -20.91 -1.64 -29.31
C LEU A 227 -19.82 -0.74 -29.90
N ARG A 228 -18.80 -0.38 -29.12
CA ARG A 228 -17.66 0.42 -29.58
C ARG A 228 -16.89 -0.25 -30.72
N ASP A 229 -16.74 -1.58 -30.67
CA ASP A 229 -15.96 -2.33 -31.64
C ASP A 229 -16.79 -2.51 -32.93
N VAL A 230 -18.13 -2.62 -32.81
CA VAL A 230 -19.05 -2.52 -33.96
C VAL A 230 -18.92 -1.17 -34.64
N ALA A 231 -18.99 -0.08 -33.88
CA ALA A 231 -18.83 1.28 -34.39
C ALA A 231 -17.46 1.47 -35.07
N ALA A 232 -16.37 1.02 -34.44
CA ALA A 232 -15.01 1.09 -35.00
C ALA A 232 -14.87 0.27 -36.29
N ARG A 233 -15.46 -0.93 -36.35
CA ARG A 233 -15.48 -1.73 -37.59
C ARG A 233 -16.25 -1.03 -38.69
N PHE A 234 -17.36 -0.39 -38.36
CA PHE A 234 -18.16 0.37 -39.32
C PHE A 234 -17.40 1.58 -39.86
N THR A 235 -16.83 2.43 -38.99
CA THR A 235 -16.06 3.61 -39.42
C THR A 235 -14.86 3.22 -40.28
N LYS A 236 -14.13 2.14 -39.92
CA LYS A 236 -12.99 1.63 -40.70
C LYS A 236 -13.38 1.12 -42.10
N ARG A 237 -14.51 0.41 -42.22
CA ARG A 237 -15.02 -0.06 -43.53
C ARG A 237 -15.36 1.12 -44.43
N MET A 238 -15.99 2.15 -43.86
CA MET A 238 -16.41 3.32 -44.61
C MET A 238 -15.23 4.21 -45.05
N SER A 239 -14.23 4.43 -44.21
CA SER A 239 -13.03 5.18 -44.62
C SER A 239 -12.23 4.47 -45.71
N SER A 240 -12.22 3.14 -45.71
CA SER A 240 -11.57 2.32 -46.75
C SER A 240 -12.32 2.33 -48.08
N ALA A 241 -13.65 2.54 -48.06
CA ALA A 241 -14.48 2.60 -49.26
C ALA A 241 -14.42 3.97 -49.97
N ASP A 242 -14.12 5.04 -49.23
CA ASP A 242 -14.02 6.41 -49.75
C ASP A 242 -12.65 6.68 -50.41
N GLY A 243 -11.57 6.09 -49.88
CA GLY A 243 -10.21 6.20 -50.46
C GLY A 243 -9.97 5.43 -51.77
N GLY A 244 -10.93 4.63 -52.22
CA GLY A 244 -10.86 3.88 -53.49
C GLY A 244 -11.60 4.53 -54.67
N ARG A 245 -12.12 5.75 -54.49
CA ARG A 245 -12.87 6.51 -55.51
C ARG A 245 -12.15 7.80 -55.97
N GLY A 246 -10.85 7.92 -55.69
CA GLY A 246 -9.98 9.01 -56.16
C GLY A 246 -9.25 8.65 -57.44
#